data_AF-A0A2S6SE41-F1
#
_entry.id   AF-A0A2S6SE41-F1
#
_cell.length_a   1.000
_cell.length_b   1.000
_cell.length_c   1.000
_cell.angle_alpha   90.00
_cell.angle_beta   90.00
_cell.angle_gamma   90.00
#
_symmetry.space_group_name_H-M   'P 1'
#
loop_
_entity.id
_entity.type
_entity.pdbx_description
1 polymer ?
#
loop_
_entity_poly.entity_id
_entity_poly.type
_entity_poly.pdbx_seq_one_letter_code
_entity_poly.pdbx_strand_id
1 'polypeptide(L)'
;MNKNKIGIVQGRLSPTINNKIQAFPFHTWQDEFTIAKKIGFYGIEWVMDSIDWELNPILSDEGCKEVINLSKETGIEIISLDPLYLTERGLLSNSYSIIKERLSVMKKLIPNCNRVGMKYILMPVFIGPNLELVKRLKSKENR
;
A
#
# COMPACT_ATOMS: atom_id res chain seq x y z
N MET A 1 21.05 11.93 22.54
CA MET A 1 19.58 12.14 22.50
C MET A 1 18.99 11.02 21.67
N ASN A 2 17.98 10.29 22.16
CA ASN A 2 17.26 9.33 21.32
C ASN A 2 16.50 10.11 20.25
N LYS A 3 16.89 9.92 18.98
CA LYS A 3 16.22 10.56 17.85
C LYS A 3 14.88 9.88 17.67
N ASN A 4 13.78 10.65 17.66
CA ASN A 4 12.45 10.10 17.37
C ASN A 4 12.47 9.48 15.97
N LYS A 5 11.87 8.29 15.84
CA LYS A 5 11.73 7.60 14.55
C LYS A 5 10.53 8.19 13.82
N ILE A 6 10.79 9.02 12.81
CA ILE A 6 9.76 9.65 11.98
C ILE A 6 9.70 8.91 10.65
N GLY A 7 8.52 8.37 10.31
CA GLY A 7 8.26 7.74 9.02
C GLY A 7 7.43 8.62 8.09
N ILE A 8 7.27 8.16 6.85
CA ILE A 8 6.38 8.77 5.85
C ILE A 8 5.40 7.75 5.29
N VAL A 9 4.26 8.22 4.83
CA VAL A 9 3.35 7.42 3.99
C VAL A 9 3.88 7.45 2.57
N GLN A 10 3.91 6.30 1.91
CA GLN A 10 4.36 6.17 0.52
C GLN A 10 3.54 7.05 -0.43
N GLY A 11 4.18 7.56 -1.48
CA GLY A 11 3.60 8.50 -2.44
C GLY A 11 3.77 9.97 -2.05
N ARG A 12 4.28 10.28 -0.86
CA ARG A 12 4.51 11.67 -0.39
C ARG A 12 5.80 12.28 -0.92
N LEU A 13 6.71 11.45 -1.45
CA LEU A 13 7.96 11.90 -2.06
C LEU A 13 7.95 11.75 -3.59
N SER A 14 6.80 11.35 -4.14
CA SER A 14 6.55 11.16 -5.57
C SER A 14 5.63 12.25 -6.12
N PRO A 15 5.63 12.50 -7.45
CA PRO A 15 4.64 13.35 -8.08
C PRO A 15 3.21 12.85 -7.81
N THR A 16 2.27 13.80 -7.69
CA THR A 16 0.86 13.46 -7.50
C THR A 16 0.29 12.72 -8.71
N ILE A 17 -0.45 11.64 -8.47
CA ILE A 17 -1.08 10.84 -9.52
C ILE A 17 -2.57 11.18 -9.59
N ASN A 18 -3.04 11.60 -10.77
CA ASN A 18 -4.46 11.86 -11.06
C ASN A 18 -5.17 12.77 -10.04
N ASN A 19 -4.45 13.75 -9.47
CA ASN A 19 -4.93 14.63 -8.39
C ASN A 19 -5.47 13.89 -7.15
N LYS A 20 -5.09 12.63 -6.94
CA LYS A 20 -5.46 11.86 -5.75
C LYS A 20 -4.68 12.34 -4.53
N ILE A 21 -5.35 12.34 -3.37
CA ILE A 21 -4.73 12.65 -2.07
C ILE A 21 -3.68 11.59 -1.69
N GLN A 22 -3.91 10.32 -2.07
CA GLN A 22 -3.04 9.18 -1.81
C GLN A 22 -3.15 8.18 -2.96
N ALA A 23 -2.00 7.69 -3.43
CA ALA A 23 -1.90 6.66 -4.45
C ALA A 23 -0.53 5.98 -4.35
N PHE A 24 -0.44 4.72 -4.76
CA PHE A 24 0.84 4.03 -4.89
C PHE A 24 1.61 4.56 -6.11
N PRO A 25 2.86 5.04 -5.95
CA PRO A 25 3.60 5.68 -7.03
C PRO A 25 4.34 4.66 -7.91
N PHE A 26 3.62 3.91 -8.76
CA PHE A 26 4.17 2.82 -9.57
C PHE A 26 5.46 3.14 -10.34
N HIS A 27 5.62 4.38 -10.82
CA HIS A 27 6.79 4.78 -11.61
C HIS A 27 7.97 5.30 -10.79
N THR A 28 7.77 5.63 -9.50
CA THR A 28 8.77 6.33 -8.68
C THR A 28 8.87 5.79 -7.25
N TRP A 29 8.22 4.67 -6.92
CA TRP A 29 8.20 4.14 -5.56
C TRP A 29 9.60 3.73 -5.07
N GLN A 30 10.48 3.27 -5.97
CA GLN A 30 11.87 2.97 -5.62
C GLN A 30 12.64 4.23 -5.22
N ASP A 31 12.43 5.34 -5.93
CA ASP A 31 13.12 6.60 -5.68
C ASP A 31 12.82 7.14 -4.28
N GLU A 32 11.62 6.86 -3.74
CA GLU A 32 11.22 7.30 -2.40
C GLU A 32 12.17 6.79 -1.31
N PHE A 33 12.79 5.62 -1.47
CA PHE A 33 13.78 5.12 -0.50
C PHE A 33 15.01 6.02 -0.43
N THR A 34 15.53 6.43 -1.59
CA THR A 34 16.72 7.29 -1.67
C THR A 34 16.40 8.71 -1.20
N ILE A 35 15.23 9.24 -1.58
CA ILE A 35 14.78 10.55 -1.14
C ILE A 35 14.54 10.56 0.38
N ALA A 36 13.88 9.53 0.92
CA ALA A 36 13.63 9.40 2.36
C ALA A 36 14.93 9.34 3.17
N LYS A 37 15.94 8.60 2.70
CA LYS A 37 17.28 8.56 3.29
C LYS A 37 17.92 9.94 3.34
N LYS A 38 17.87 10.67 2.22
CA LYS A 38 18.46 12.01 2.11
C LYS A 38 17.81 13.02 3.06
N ILE A 39 16.49 12.93 3.25
CA ILE A 39 15.74 13.80 4.17
C ILE A 39 15.99 13.40 5.63
N GLY A 40 16.28 12.12 5.89
CA GLY A 40 16.54 11.58 7.22
C GLY A 40 15.30 10.96 7.88
N PHE A 41 14.35 10.49 7.08
CA PHE A 41 13.25 9.66 7.58
C PHE A 41 13.76 8.28 8.01
N TYR A 42 13.05 7.68 8.96
CA TYR A 42 13.35 6.36 9.49
C TYR A 42 12.80 5.25 8.60
N GLY A 43 11.63 5.45 7.99
CA GLY A 43 10.96 4.39 7.26
C GLY A 43 9.74 4.87 6.47
N ILE A 44 9.16 3.93 5.74
CA ILE A 44 8.00 4.13 4.87
C ILE A 44 6.85 3.25 5.38
N GLU A 45 5.66 3.83 5.52
CA GLU A 45 4.39 3.11 5.53
C GLU A 45 3.98 2.87 4.07
N TRP A 46 3.97 1.61 3.69
CA TRP A 46 3.70 1.16 2.33
C TRP A 46 2.22 1.28 2.01
N VAL A 47 1.89 1.75 0.81
CA VAL A 47 0.49 1.93 0.38
C VAL A 47 0.13 0.88 -0.67
N MET A 48 -1.06 0.30 -0.56
CA MET A 48 -1.64 -0.51 -1.63
C MET A 48 -3.06 -0.02 -1.88
N ASP A 49 -3.26 0.79 -2.93
CA ASP A 49 -4.57 1.27 -3.37
C ASP A 49 -5.27 0.28 -4.32
N SER A 50 -6.46 0.62 -4.83
CA SER A 50 -7.22 -0.27 -5.74
C SER A 50 -6.84 -0.18 -7.22
N ILE A 51 -6.00 0.77 -7.62
CA ILE A 51 -5.59 0.93 -9.02
C ILE A 51 -4.42 -0.02 -9.29
N ASP A 52 -4.58 -0.89 -10.29
CA ASP A 52 -3.55 -1.85 -10.72
C ASP A 52 -2.93 -2.62 -9.54
N TRP A 53 -3.73 -2.89 -8.51
CA TRP A 53 -3.26 -3.41 -7.22
C TRP A 53 -2.55 -4.75 -7.39
N GLU A 54 -2.93 -5.55 -8.39
CA GLU A 54 -2.29 -6.81 -8.78
C GLU A 54 -0.80 -6.63 -9.12
N LEU A 55 -0.42 -5.45 -9.58
CA LEU A 55 0.96 -5.10 -9.95
C LEU A 55 1.78 -4.55 -8.78
N ASN A 56 1.18 -4.37 -7.59
CA ASN A 56 1.91 -3.84 -6.45
C ASN A 56 3.08 -4.78 -6.07
N PRO A 57 4.32 -4.28 -5.94
CA PRO A 57 5.51 -5.11 -5.67
C PRO A 57 5.38 -6.01 -4.44
N ILE A 58 4.56 -5.61 -3.45
CA ILE A 58 4.36 -6.41 -2.24
C ILE A 58 3.62 -7.72 -2.50
N LEU A 59 2.99 -7.91 -3.66
CA LEU A 59 2.24 -9.12 -4.00
C LEU A 59 3.07 -10.17 -4.76
N SER A 60 4.31 -9.86 -5.14
CA SER A 60 5.20 -10.78 -5.86
C SER A 60 6.48 -11.10 -5.09
N ASP A 61 7.13 -12.22 -5.45
CA ASP A 61 8.39 -12.63 -4.84
C ASP A 61 9.56 -11.73 -5.26
N GLU A 62 9.58 -11.36 -6.52
CA GLU A 62 10.55 -10.43 -7.11
C GLU A 62 10.40 -9.05 -6.48
N GLY A 63 9.18 -8.53 -6.37
CA GLY A 63 8.92 -7.22 -5.78
C GLY A 63 9.27 -7.17 -4.30
N CYS A 64 8.98 -8.21 -3.51
CA CYS A 64 9.46 -8.25 -2.12
C CYS A 64 10.99 -8.29 -2.02
N LYS A 65 11.68 -9.02 -2.89
CA LYS A 65 13.16 -9.03 -2.90
C LYS A 65 13.70 -7.63 -3.20
N GLU A 66 13.11 -6.94 -4.17
CA GLU A 66 13.47 -5.56 -4.52
C GLU A 66 13.27 -4.61 -3.33
N VAL A 67 12.10 -4.66 -2.67
CA VAL A 67 11.81 -3.87 -1.46
C VAL A 67 12.83 -4.12 -0.36
N ILE A 68 13.19 -5.39 -0.11
CA ILE A 68 14.19 -5.76 0.91
C ILE A 68 15.57 -5.21 0.54
N ASN A 69 15.97 -5.27 -0.73
CA ASN A 69 17.26 -4.77 -1.18
C ASN A 69 17.34 -3.25 -1.04
N LEU A 70 16.32 -2.53 -1.51
CA LEU A 70 16.22 -1.07 -1.37
C LEU A 70 16.25 -0.65 0.10
N SER A 71 15.53 -1.36 0.97
CA SER A 71 15.54 -1.12 2.41
C SER A 71 16.95 -1.27 2.99
N LYS A 72 17.68 -2.33 2.63
CA LYS A 72 19.07 -2.56 3.08
C LYS A 72 20.05 -1.51 2.58
N GLU A 73 19.96 -1.13 1.30
CA GLU A 73 20.87 -0.17 0.66
C GLU A 73 20.69 1.26 1.21
N THR A 74 19.44 1.62 1.49
CA THR A 74 19.10 2.97 1.96
C THR A 74 19.07 3.10 3.47
N GLY A 75 18.88 2.00 4.20
CA GLY A 75 18.63 2.01 5.64
C GLY A 75 17.21 2.44 6.01
N ILE A 76 16.31 2.53 5.03
CA ILE A 76 14.90 2.90 5.23
C ILE A 76 14.10 1.65 5.55
N GLU A 77 13.46 1.65 6.70
CA GLU A 77 12.61 0.55 7.17
C GLU A 77 11.25 0.56 6.48
N ILE A 78 10.65 -0.61 6.32
CA ILE A 78 9.25 -0.73 5.90
C ILE A 78 8.42 -0.99 7.14
N ILE A 79 7.70 0.03 7.60
CA ILE A 79 7.14 0.09 8.96
C ILE A 79 5.83 -0.68 9.04
N SER A 80 4.93 -0.37 8.12
CA SER A 80 3.54 -0.81 8.11
C SER A 80 3.01 -0.86 6.67
N LEU A 81 1.89 -1.54 6.52
CA LEU A 81 1.05 -1.47 5.34
C LEU A 81 -0.19 -0.62 5.63
N ASP A 82 -0.47 0.36 4.78
CA ASP A 82 -1.78 0.98 4.59
C ASP A 82 -2.50 0.29 3.40
N PRO A 83 -3.45 -0.62 3.68
CA PRO A 83 -4.22 -1.31 2.66
C PRO A 83 -5.37 -0.42 2.15
N LEU A 84 -5.03 0.72 1.54
CA LEU A 84 -5.99 1.65 0.95
C LEU A 84 -7.00 0.96 0.01
N TYR A 85 -6.63 -0.15 -0.63
CA TYR A 85 -7.47 -1.09 -1.36
C TYR A 85 -8.72 -1.52 -0.57
N LEU A 86 -8.56 -1.87 0.72
CA LEU A 86 -9.67 -2.27 1.60
C LEU A 86 -10.48 -1.05 2.06
N THR A 87 -9.84 0.10 2.25
CA THR A 87 -10.52 1.36 2.60
C THR A 87 -11.41 1.83 1.45
N GLU A 88 -10.89 1.81 0.22
CA GLU A 88 -11.64 2.19 -0.97
C GLU A 88 -12.79 1.19 -1.19
N ARG A 89 -12.47 -0.11 -1.28
CA ARG A 89 -13.46 -1.15 -1.66
C ARG A 89 -14.35 -1.61 -0.51
N GLY A 90 -14.08 -1.19 0.73
CA GLY A 90 -14.72 -1.66 1.95
C GLY A 90 -14.17 -3.02 2.40
N LEU A 91 -14.16 -3.27 3.71
CA LEU A 91 -13.70 -4.54 4.27
C LEU A 91 -14.73 -5.66 4.01
N LEU A 92 -16.00 -5.41 4.32
CA LEU A 92 -17.12 -6.35 4.17
C LEU A 92 -17.79 -6.25 2.79
N SER A 93 -18.42 -7.33 2.36
CA SER A 93 -19.22 -7.41 1.12
C SER A 93 -20.24 -8.53 1.26
N ASN A 94 -21.41 -8.38 0.63
CA ASN A 94 -22.40 -9.46 0.53
C ASN A 94 -22.14 -10.38 -0.68
N SER A 95 -21.17 -10.05 -1.52
CA SER A 95 -20.79 -10.86 -2.68
C SER A 95 -19.70 -11.87 -2.29
N TYR A 96 -20.02 -13.16 -2.43
CA TYR A 96 -19.08 -14.25 -2.18
C TYR A 96 -17.81 -14.14 -3.04
N SER A 97 -17.92 -13.72 -4.30
CA SER A 97 -16.76 -13.57 -5.19
C SER A 97 -15.81 -12.48 -4.69
N ILE A 98 -16.35 -11.35 -4.24
CA ILE A 98 -15.57 -10.23 -3.67
C ILE A 98 -14.91 -10.64 -2.36
N ILE A 99 -15.62 -11.36 -1.49
CA ILE A 99 -15.03 -11.91 -0.25
C ILE A 99 -13.86 -12.83 -0.59
N LYS A 100 -14.05 -13.75 -1.55
CA LYS A 100 -13.02 -14.72 -1.96
C LYS A 100 -11.79 -14.02 -2.55
N GLU A 101 -11.98 -13.00 -3.37
CA GLU A 101 -10.90 -12.17 -3.92
C GLU A 101 -10.08 -11.54 -2.79
N ARG A 102 -10.72 -10.80 -1.89
CA ARG A 102 -10.04 -10.13 -0.75
C ARG A 102 -9.30 -11.10 0.13
N LEU A 103 -9.90 -12.24 0.46
CA LEU A 103 -9.23 -13.29 1.22
C LEU A 103 -8.00 -13.82 0.47
N SER A 104 -8.07 -13.97 -0.85
CA SER A 104 -6.92 -14.38 -1.65
C SER A 104 -5.82 -13.31 -1.66
N VAL A 105 -6.17 -12.03 -1.72
CA VAL A 105 -5.21 -10.93 -1.62
C VAL A 105 -4.53 -10.95 -0.25
N MET A 106 -5.30 -10.98 0.83
CA MET A 106 -4.77 -10.98 2.19
C MET A 106 -3.90 -12.19 2.50
N LYS A 107 -4.24 -13.37 1.96
CA LYS A 107 -3.42 -14.59 2.08
C LYS A 107 -2.03 -14.45 1.45
N LYS A 108 -1.88 -13.63 0.39
CA LYS A 108 -0.58 -13.31 -0.22
C LYS A 108 0.10 -12.17 0.53
N LEU A 109 -0.67 -11.14 0.87
CA LEU A 109 -0.19 -9.89 1.42
C LEU A 109 0.41 -10.05 2.82
N ILE A 110 -0.28 -10.75 3.75
CA ILE A 110 0.18 -10.88 5.14
C ILE A 110 1.57 -11.54 5.25
N PRO A 111 1.82 -12.70 4.62
CA PRO A 111 3.16 -13.30 4.62
C PRO A 111 4.23 -12.39 4.00
N ASN A 112 3.88 -11.68 2.92
CA ASN A 112 4.80 -10.78 2.22
C ASN A 112 5.13 -9.53 3.04
N CYS A 113 4.16 -8.95 3.75
CA CYS A 113 4.37 -7.88 4.72
C CYS A 113 5.40 -8.30 5.78
N ASN A 114 5.20 -9.48 6.37
CA ASN A 114 6.16 -10.02 7.33
C ASN A 114 7.55 -10.24 6.70
N ARG A 115 7.59 -10.75 5.47
CA ARG A 115 8.84 -10.99 4.73
C ARG A 115 9.65 -9.71 4.50
N VAL A 116 9.00 -8.59 4.20
CA VAL A 116 9.69 -7.30 3.97
C VAL A 116 9.96 -6.51 5.28
N GLY A 117 9.64 -7.08 6.43
CA GLY A 117 9.95 -6.50 7.75
C GLY A 117 8.86 -5.63 8.36
N MET A 118 7.66 -5.56 7.75
CA MET A 118 6.54 -4.80 8.32
C MET A 118 6.09 -5.43 9.64
N LYS A 119 5.83 -4.56 10.62
CA LYS A 119 5.33 -4.98 11.94
C LYS A 119 3.83 -4.86 12.08
N TYR A 120 3.22 -4.00 11.27
CA TYR A 120 1.81 -3.63 11.39
C TYR A 120 1.13 -3.60 10.03
N ILE A 121 -0.15 -3.94 10.01
CA ILE A 121 -1.06 -3.68 8.91
C ILE A 121 -2.16 -2.80 9.49
N LEU A 122 -2.35 -1.60 8.94
CA LEU A 122 -3.38 -0.66 9.37
C LEU A 122 -4.73 -1.11 8.84
N MET A 123 -5.42 -1.98 9.58
CA MET A 123 -6.69 -2.55 9.12
C MET A 123 -7.83 -1.52 9.20
N PRO A 124 -8.47 -1.15 8.08
CA PRO A 124 -9.64 -0.28 8.12
C PRO A 124 -10.85 -1.03 8.67
N VAL A 125 -11.46 -0.52 9.75
CA VAL A 125 -12.68 -1.09 10.35
C VAL A 125 -13.94 -0.39 9.80
N PHE A 126 -13.89 0.08 8.56
CA PHE A 126 -15.06 0.67 7.89
C PHE A 126 -15.98 -0.44 7.33
N ILE A 127 -17.27 -0.36 7.67
CA ILE A 127 -18.31 -1.27 7.18
C ILE A 127 -18.83 -0.77 5.83
N GLY A 128 -18.47 -1.45 4.74
CA GLY A 128 -18.96 -1.19 3.38
C GLY A 128 -18.05 -0.27 2.55
N PRO A 129 -18.20 -0.23 1.21
CA PRO A 129 -17.44 0.68 0.36
C PRO A 129 -17.89 2.11 0.62
N ASN A 130 -16.99 3.09 0.42
CA ASN A 130 -17.38 4.49 0.40
C ASN A 130 -18.59 4.66 -0.54
N LEU A 131 -19.64 5.37 -0.10
CA LEU A 131 -20.84 5.67 -0.90
C LEU A 131 -20.50 6.21 -2.30
N GLU A 132 -19.39 6.95 -2.40
CA GLU A 132 -18.86 7.47 -3.65
C GLU A 132 -18.23 6.38 -4.54
N LEU A 133 -17.55 5.39 -3.95
CA LEU A 133 -17.05 4.23 -4.69
C LEU A 133 -18.21 3.30 -5.12
N VAL A 134 -19.24 3.12 -4.29
CA VAL A 134 -20.47 2.40 -4.69
C VAL A 134 -21.11 3.07 -5.91
N LYS A 135 -21.13 4.40 -5.96
CA LYS A 135 -21.63 5.17 -7.11
C LYS A 135 -20.76 4.95 -8.35
N ARG A 136 -19.43 4.96 -8.20
CA ARG A 136 -18.46 4.78 -9.30
C ARG A 136 -18.39 3.35 -9.85
N LEU A 137 -18.54 2.32 -9.01
CA LEU A 137 -18.61 0.92 -9.45
C LEU A 137 -19.94 0.58 -10.13
N LYS A 138 -20.98 1.40 -9.92
CA LYS A 138 -22.29 1.27 -10.55
C LYS A 138 -22.45 2.13 -11.81
N SER A 139 -21.57 3.08 -12.08
CA SER A 139 -21.60 3.85 -13.33
C SER A 139 -21.11 2.98 -14.49
N LYS A 140 -21.75 3.13 -15.66
CA LYS A 140 -21.62 2.28 -16.86
C LYS A 140 -20.22 2.22 -17.49
N GLU A 141 -19.19 2.79 -16.87
CA GLU A 141 -17.82 2.84 -17.39
C GLU A 141 -17.02 1.55 -17.16
N ASN A 142 -17.52 0.61 -16.33
CA ASN A 142 -16.89 -0.70 -16.07
C ASN A 142 -17.82 -1.89 -16.37
N ARG A 143 -18.70 -1.78 -17.36
CA ARG A 143 -19.39 -2.93 -17.98
C ARG A 143 -18.91 -3.14 -19.40
#